data_AF-A0A2N2NG29-F1
#
_entry.id   AF-A0A2N2NG29-F1
#
_cell.length_a   1.000
_cell.length_b   1.000
_cell.length_c   1.000
_cell.angle_alpha   90.00
_cell.angle_beta   90.00
_cell.angle_gamma   90.00
#
_symmetry.space_group_name_H-M   'P 1'
#
loop_
_entity.id
_entity.type
_entity.pdbx_description
1 polymer ?
#
loop_
_entity_poly.entity_id
_entity_poly.type
_entity_poly.pdbx_seq_one_letter_code
_entity_poly.pdbx_strand_id
1 'polypeptide(L)'
;MKTQRLFIDSFLLILAAFINGAILVVSPIPVLAEALPVSPQKATPGVADCLSCHGQPDWEMTLPSGDILDLSVDYNVFRQSVHKDMQCVDCHIGYETFPAPHNEITTKNKREYMVSYHDTCQKCHKE
;
A
#
# COMPACT_ATOMS: atom_id res chain seq x y z
N MET A 1 -5.71 17.73 76.27
CA MET A 1 -6.77 18.26 75.37
C MET A 1 -6.23 18.94 74.10
N LYS A 2 -5.13 19.71 74.15
CA LYS A 2 -4.58 20.43 72.99
C LYS A 2 -3.89 19.53 71.95
N THR A 3 -3.21 18.46 72.40
CA THR A 3 -2.53 17.47 71.56
C THR A 3 -3.50 16.54 70.80
N GLN A 4 -4.65 16.23 71.39
CA GLN A 4 -5.69 15.40 70.76
C GLN A 4 -6.41 16.16 69.62
N ARG A 5 -6.60 17.48 69.75
CA ARG A 5 -7.15 18.32 68.67
C ARG A 5 -6.19 18.42 67.49
N LEU A 6 -4.89 18.65 67.74
CA LEU A 6 -3.85 18.68 66.72
C LEU A 6 -3.74 17.36 65.91
N PHE A 7 -3.97 16.23 66.58
CA PHE A 7 -3.95 14.91 65.93
C PHE A 7 -5.19 14.68 65.04
N ILE A 8 -6.37 15.12 65.48
CA ILE A 8 -7.62 15.04 64.71
C ILE A 8 -7.58 15.99 63.51
N ASP A 9 -7.09 17.22 63.68
CA ASP A 9 -6.98 18.21 62.61
C ASP A 9 -5.98 17.75 61.53
N SER A 10 -4.85 17.14 61.94
CA SER A 10 -3.88 16.56 61.00
C SER A 10 -4.45 15.35 60.27
N PHE A 11 -5.23 14.50 60.95
CA PHE A 11 -5.88 13.34 60.33
C PHE A 11 -6.95 13.76 59.31
N LEU A 12 -7.75 14.78 59.62
CA LEU A 12 -8.77 15.32 58.71
C LEU A 12 -8.16 16.00 57.47
N LEU A 13 -7.04 16.71 57.63
CA LEU A 13 -6.32 17.32 56.49
C LEU A 13 -5.70 16.27 55.57
N ILE A 14 -5.12 15.21 56.13
CA ILE A 14 -4.56 14.10 55.34
C ILE A 14 -5.68 13.35 54.62
N LEU A 15 -6.80 13.06 55.28
CA LEU A 15 -7.96 12.40 54.66
C LEU A 15 -8.55 13.24 53.52
N ALA A 16 -8.68 14.56 53.69
CA ALA A 16 -9.18 15.47 52.65
C ALA A 16 -8.23 15.55 51.44
N ALA A 17 -6.91 15.45 51.65
CA ALA A 17 -5.92 15.40 50.59
C ALA A 17 -6.01 14.09 49.78
N PHE A 18 -6.23 12.95 50.45
CA PHE A 18 -6.46 11.66 49.77
C PHE A 18 -7.75 11.63 48.96
N ILE A 19 -8.84 12.21 49.48
CA ILE A 19 -10.13 12.29 48.77
C ILE A 19 -10.02 13.17 47.52
N ASN A 20 -9.34 14.32 47.59
CA ASN A 20 -9.11 15.18 46.41
C ASN A 20 -8.15 14.55 45.39
N GLY A 21 -7.15 13.81 45.84
CA GLY A 21 -6.22 13.07 44.95
C GLY A 21 -6.91 11.96 44.16
N ALA A 22 -7.91 11.28 44.76
CA ALA A 22 -8.66 10.21 44.11
C ALA A 22 -9.61 10.71 43.00
N ILE A 23 -10.11 11.95 43.10
CA ILE A 23 -11.07 12.52 42.13
C ILE A 23 -10.40 12.89 40.80
N LEU A 24 -9.09 13.17 40.78
CA LEU A 24 -8.36 13.57 39.57
C LEU A 24 -7.92 12.41 38.65
N VAL A 25 -8.09 11.14 39.07
CA VAL A 25 -7.57 9.98 38.33
C VAL A 25 -8.69 9.19 37.59
N VAL A 26 -9.96 9.47 37.86
CA VAL A 26 -11.09 8.61 37.43
C VAL A 26 -12.05 9.30 36.45
N SER A 27 -11.72 10.46 35.88
CA SER A 27 -12.52 11.03 34.78
C SER A 27 -12.11 10.38 33.44
N PRO A 28 -12.92 9.49 32.84
CA PRO A 28 -12.63 8.98 31.51
C PRO A 28 -12.80 10.14 30.52
N ILE A 29 -11.70 10.60 29.93
CA ILE A 29 -11.76 11.52 28.80
C ILE A 29 -12.33 10.71 27.62
N PRO A 30 -13.51 11.03 27.08
CA PRO A 30 -13.98 10.39 25.87
C PRO A 30 -13.09 10.87 24.73
N VAL A 31 -12.10 10.05 24.36
CA VAL A 31 -11.34 10.23 23.12
C VAL A 31 -12.28 9.87 21.98
N LEU A 32 -12.94 10.88 21.43
CA LEU A 32 -13.69 10.73 20.20
C LEU A 32 -12.67 10.49 19.08
N ALA A 33 -12.52 9.24 18.68
CA ALA A 33 -11.72 8.87 17.52
C ALA A 33 -12.41 9.41 16.27
N GLU A 34 -12.00 10.60 15.85
CA GLU A 34 -12.41 11.17 14.58
C GLU A 34 -11.76 10.33 13.48
N ALA A 35 -12.58 9.58 12.74
CA ALA A 35 -12.10 8.78 11.63
C ALA A 35 -11.48 9.75 10.61
N LEU A 36 -10.15 9.72 10.49
CA LEU A 36 -9.47 10.43 9.42
C LEU A 36 -10.08 9.97 8.10
N PRO A 37 -10.37 10.90 7.16
CA PRO A 37 -10.78 10.50 5.83
C PRO A 37 -9.66 9.65 5.23
N VAL A 38 -9.90 8.34 5.09
CA VAL A 38 -9.18 7.48 4.16
C VAL A 38 -9.55 8.00 2.79
N SER A 39 -8.81 9.00 2.32
CA SER A 39 -8.68 9.22 0.90
C SER A 39 -8.09 7.93 0.35
N PRO A 40 -8.72 7.25 -0.64
CA PRO A 40 -8.02 6.21 -1.35
C PRO A 40 -6.84 6.90 -2.04
N GLN A 41 -5.66 6.89 -1.38
CA GLN A 41 -4.44 7.24 -2.07
C GLN A 41 -4.38 6.29 -3.26
N LYS A 42 -4.38 6.88 -4.46
CA LYS A 42 -4.19 6.16 -5.71
C LYS A 42 -2.76 5.60 -5.66
N ALA A 43 -2.61 4.46 -5.01
CA ALA A 43 -1.32 3.84 -4.79
C ALA A 43 -0.82 3.33 -6.15
N THR A 44 0.47 3.51 -6.40
CA THR A 44 1.14 2.81 -7.50
C THR A 44 0.92 1.31 -7.30
N PRO A 45 0.51 0.56 -8.34
CA PRO A 45 0.23 -0.86 -8.22
C PRO A 45 1.49 -1.61 -7.80
N GLY A 46 1.35 -2.52 -6.85
CA GLY A 46 2.42 -3.44 -6.49
C GLY A 46 2.53 -4.58 -7.50
N VAL A 47 3.64 -5.32 -7.47
CA VAL A 47 3.85 -6.51 -8.32
C VAL A 47 2.69 -7.52 -8.20
N ALA A 48 2.17 -7.72 -6.99
CA ALA A 48 1.06 -8.63 -6.74
C ALA A 48 -0.23 -8.25 -7.49
N ASP A 49 -0.47 -6.94 -7.70
CA ASP A 49 -1.64 -6.47 -8.45
C ASP A 49 -1.56 -6.90 -9.91
N CYS A 50 -0.37 -6.79 -10.53
CA CYS A 50 -0.14 -7.25 -11.91
C CYS A 50 -0.24 -8.78 -12.02
N LEU A 51 0.39 -9.50 -11.09
CA LEU A 51 0.43 -10.96 -11.11
C LEU A 51 -0.91 -11.62 -10.77
N SER A 52 -1.88 -10.88 -10.22
CA SER A 52 -3.23 -11.40 -9.97
C SER A 52 -3.87 -12.00 -11.24
N CYS A 53 -3.56 -11.41 -12.41
CA CYS A 53 -3.95 -11.94 -13.72
C CYS A 53 -2.74 -12.45 -14.51
N HIS A 54 -1.63 -11.71 -14.57
CA HIS A 54 -0.47 -12.09 -15.38
C HIS A 54 0.32 -13.27 -14.81
N GLY A 55 0.10 -13.69 -13.56
CA GLY A 55 0.72 -14.88 -12.98
C GLY A 55 -0.01 -16.19 -13.31
N GLN A 56 -1.16 -16.13 -13.98
CA GLN A 56 -1.92 -17.32 -14.39
C GLN A 56 -1.16 -18.02 -15.53
N PRO A 57 -0.97 -19.36 -15.51
CA PRO A 57 -0.38 -20.08 -16.62
C PRO A 57 -1.32 -20.10 -17.84
N ASP A 58 -0.74 -20.28 -19.03
CA ASP A 58 -1.45 -20.47 -20.30
C ASP A 58 -2.45 -19.34 -20.63
N TRP A 59 -2.18 -18.11 -20.17
CA TRP A 59 -3.02 -16.97 -20.46
C TRP A 59 -2.54 -16.27 -21.73
N GLU A 60 -3.27 -16.46 -22.82
CA GLU A 60 -2.85 -16.02 -24.15
C GLU A 60 -3.92 -15.18 -24.85
N MET A 61 -3.49 -14.41 -25.85
CA MET A 61 -4.33 -13.64 -26.77
C MET A 61 -3.94 -13.96 -28.21
N THR A 62 -4.92 -14.15 -29.09
CA THR A 62 -4.67 -14.21 -30.55
C THR A 62 -4.73 -12.80 -31.14
N LEU A 63 -3.67 -12.37 -31.80
CA LEU A 63 -3.59 -11.10 -32.51
C LEU A 63 -4.31 -11.18 -33.88
N PRO A 64 -4.65 -10.04 -34.53
CA PRO A 64 -5.33 -10.04 -35.83
C PRO A 64 -4.64 -10.84 -36.95
N SER A 65 -3.31 -10.97 -36.87
CA SER A 65 -2.50 -11.80 -37.77
C SER A 65 -2.63 -13.31 -37.55
N GLY A 66 -3.19 -13.74 -36.43
CA GLY A 66 -3.20 -15.13 -35.96
C GLY A 66 -2.04 -15.47 -35.02
N ASP A 67 -1.10 -14.56 -34.78
CA ASP A 67 -0.03 -14.75 -33.80
C ASP A 67 -0.59 -14.91 -32.38
N ILE A 68 -0.05 -15.85 -31.59
CA ILE A 68 -0.42 -16.08 -30.19
C ILE A 68 0.47 -15.29 -29.24
N LEU A 69 -0.01 -14.20 -28.67
CA LEU A 69 0.69 -13.42 -27.64
C LEU A 69 0.46 -14.04 -26.25
N ASP A 70 1.54 -14.49 -25.61
CA ASP A 70 1.54 -14.96 -24.23
C ASP A 70 1.46 -13.74 -23.28
N LEU A 71 0.47 -13.77 -22.39
CA LEU A 71 0.23 -12.75 -21.36
C LEU A 71 0.67 -13.23 -19.98
N SER A 72 1.08 -14.49 -19.84
CA SER A 72 1.58 -15.08 -18.61
C SER A 72 3.01 -14.63 -18.31
N VAL A 73 3.31 -14.45 -17.03
CA VAL A 73 4.63 -14.11 -16.51
C VAL A 73 4.96 -15.06 -15.37
N ASP A 74 5.99 -15.88 -15.57
CA ASP A 74 6.62 -16.60 -14.47
C ASP A 74 7.49 -15.63 -13.66
N TYR A 75 6.96 -15.22 -12.51
CA TYR A 75 7.66 -14.30 -11.63
C TYR A 75 8.95 -14.87 -11.06
N ASN A 76 9.08 -16.20 -10.90
CA ASN A 76 10.33 -16.81 -10.45
C ASN A 76 11.43 -16.68 -11.50
N VAL A 77 11.07 -16.76 -12.78
CA VAL A 77 12.01 -16.51 -13.89
C VAL A 77 12.37 -15.03 -13.94
N PHE A 78 11.39 -14.12 -13.84
CA PHE A 78 11.65 -12.67 -13.80
C PHE A 78 12.63 -12.28 -12.68
N ARG A 79 12.47 -12.86 -11.49
CA ARG A 79 13.32 -12.60 -10.31
C ARG A 79 14.75 -13.12 -10.43
N GLN A 80 15.06 -13.91 -11.46
CA GLN A 80 16.42 -14.32 -11.81
C GLN A 80 17.09 -13.40 -12.83
N SER A 81 16.35 -12.46 -13.42
CA SER A 81 16.88 -11.52 -14.40
C SER A 81 17.68 -10.37 -13.77
N VAL A 82 18.36 -9.59 -14.61
CA VAL A 82 19.04 -8.35 -14.19
C VAL A 82 18.08 -7.25 -13.71
N HIS A 83 16.79 -7.38 -14.00
CA HIS A 83 15.73 -6.44 -13.60
C HIS A 83 14.91 -6.92 -12.39
N LYS A 84 15.37 -7.94 -11.66
CA LYS A 84 14.65 -8.58 -10.54
C LYS A 84 14.12 -7.65 -9.44
N ASP A 85 14.74 -6.47 -9.28
CA ASP A 85 14.39 -5.49 -8.26
C ASP A 85 13.49 -4.36 -8.80
N MET A 86 13.19 -4.37 -10.10
CA MET A 86 12.27 -3.43 -10.74
C MET A 86 10.81 -3.82 -10.51
N GLN A 87 9.93 -2.81 -10.52
CA GLN A 87 8.48 -2.97 -10.56
C GLN A 87 8.00 -3.16 -12.00
N CYS A 88 6.84 -3.78 -12.18
CA CYS A 88 6.26 -4.01 -13.51
C CYS A 88 6.08 -2.70 -14.30
N VAL A 89 5.63 -1.64 -13.59
CA VAL A 89 5.37 -0.31 -14.16
C VAL A 89 6.64 0.46 -14.52
N ASP A 90 7.82 0.01 -14.09
CA ASP A 90 9.08 0.62 -14.52
C ASP A 90 9.30 0.42 -16.03
N CYS A 91 8.76 -0.68 -16.59
CA CYS A 91 8.74 -0.95 -18.02
C CYS A 91 7.36 -0.75 -18.67
N HIS A 92 6.26 -1.13 -17.99
CA HIS A 92 4.89 -0.96 -18.46
C HIS A 92 4.34 0.43 -18.13
N ILE A 93 4.88 1.43 -18.82
CA ILE A 93 4.57 2.85 -18.63
C ILE A 93 3.14 3.14 -19.09
N GLY A 94 2.45 4.02 -18.37
CA GLY A 94 1.04 4.34 -18.58
C GLY A 94 0.08 3.46 -17.78
N TYR A 95 0.61 2.48 -17.03
CA TYR A 95 -0.14 1.60 -16.13
C TYR A 95 0.18 1.85 -14.65
N GLU A 96 0.69 3.03 -14.31
CA GLU A 96 1.03 3.44 -12.93
C GLU A 96 -0.21 3.67 -12.05
N THR A 97 -1.40 3.46 -12.62
CA THR A 97 -2.67 3.59 -11.91
C THR A 97 -3.49 2.31 -12.08
N PHE A 98 -3.80 1.65 -10.97
CA PHE A 98 -4.65 0.46 -10.93
C PHE A 98 -5.76 0.64 -9.88
N PRO A 99 -6.99 0.19 -10.15
CA PRO A 99 -7.51 -0.28 -11.44
C PRO A 99 -7.93 0.92 -12.31
N ALA A 100 -7.03 1.42 -13.17
CA ALA A 100 -7.39 2.23 -14.32
C ALA A 100 -7.55 1.29 -15.54
N PRO A 101 -8.21 1.70 -16.64
CA PRO A 101 -8.45 0.80 -17.75
C PRO A 101 -7.14 0.26 -18.33
N HIS A 102 -6.95 -1.06 -18.28
CA HIS A 102 -5.97 -1.72 -19.15
C HIS A 102 -6.45 -1.56 -20.59
N ASN A 103 -5.81 -0.67 -21.34
CA ASN A 103 -6.14 -0.43 -22.74
C ASN A 103 -5.97 -1.72 -23.55
N GLU A 104 -6.87 -1.93 -24.51
CA GLU A 104 -6.82 -3.06 -25.43
C GLU A 104 -5.56 -3.00 -26.30
N ILE A 105 -4.95 -4.16 -26.55
CA ILE A 105 -3.81 -4.29 -27.46
C ILE A 105 -4.33 -4.20 -28.90
N THR A 106 -3.89 -3.18 -29.64
CA THR A 106 -4.37 -2.88 -31.00
C THR A 106 -3.38 -3.26 -32.10
N THR A 107 -2.23 -3.83 -31.74
CA THR A 107 -1.17 -4.22 -32.69
C THR A 107 -1.58 -5.42 -33.54
N LYS A 108 -1.16 -5.46 -34.80
CA LYS A 108 -1.58 -6.50 -35.75
C LYS A 108 -0.88 -7.83 -35.52
N ASN A 109 0.39 -7.81 -35.11
CA ASN A 109 1.25 -8.98 -34.97
C ASN A 109 2.27 -8.81 -33.84
N LYS A 110 2.97 -9.90 -33.49
CA LYS A 110 3.97 -9.88 -32.40
C LYS A 110 5.08 -8.88 -32.63
N ARG A 111 5.52 -8.72 -33.87
CA ARG A 111 6.63 -7.81 -34.18
C ARG A 111 6.26 -6.38 -33.85
N GLU A 112 5.08 -5.94 -34.26
CA GLU A 112 4.56 -4.60 -33.96
C GLU A 112 4.42 -4.40 -32.44
N TYR A 113 3.91 -5.41 -31.71
CA TYR A 113 3.85 -5.39 -30.25
C TYR A 113 5.23 -5.24 -29.60
N MET A 114 6.23 -6.02 -30.00
CA MET A 114 7.57 -5.92 -29.41
C MET A 114 8.24 -4.57 -29.71
N VAL A 115 8.03 -4.03 -30.92
CA VAL A 115 8.59 -2.72 -31.30
C VAL A 115 7.96 -1.58 -30.48
N SER A 116 6.68 -1.66 -30.10
CA SER A 116 6.06 -0.60 -29.31
C SER A 116 6.66 -0.44 -27.91
N TYR A 117 7.37 -1.44 -27.39
CA TYR A 117 8.07 -1.39 -26.10
C TYR A 117 9.56 -1.06 -26.20
N HIS A 118 10.11 -0.90 -27.41
CA HIS A 118 11.55 -0.67 -27.62
C HIS A 118 12.07 0.56 -26.86
N ASP A 119 11.33 1.67 -26.90
CA ASP A 119 11.78 2.94 -26.33
C ASP A 119 11.81 2.93 -24.79
N THR A 120 11.11 1.98 -24.16
CA THR A 120 11.15 1.78 -22.71
C THR A 120 12.56 1.50 -22.20
N CYS A 121 13.34 0.71 -22.94
CA CYS A 121 14.70 0.33 -22.59
C CYS A 121 15.61 1.56 -22.44
N GLN A 122 15.41 2.56 -23.30
CA GLN A 122 16.24 3.77 -23.38
C GLN A 122 16.07 4.70 -22.17
N LYS A 123 15.05 4.49 -21.34
CA LYS A 123 14.92 5.24 -20.08
C LYS A 123 16.12 5.04 -19.16
N CYS A 124 16.66 3.83 -19.15
CA CYS A 124 17.80 3.43 -18.30
C CYS A 124 19.06 3.12 -19.12
N HIS A 125 18.91 2.59 -20.34
CA HIS A 125 20.02 2.27 -21.23
C HIS A 125 20.19 3.36 -22.29
N LYS A 126 20.71 4.50 -21.85
CA LYS A 126 21.02 5.63 -22.73
C LYS A 126 22.34 5.39 -23.46
N GLU A 127 22.41 5.81 -24.70
CA GLU A 127 23.65 5.87 -25.50
C GLU A 127 24.58 6.99 -25.01
#